data_AF-A0A920N161-F1
#
_entry.id   AF-A0A920N161-F1
#
_cell.length_a   1.000
_cell.length_b   1.000
_cell.length_c   1.000
_cell.angle_alpha   90.00
_cell.angle_beta   90.00
_cell.angle_gamma   90.00
#
_symmetry.space_group_name_H-M   'P 1'
#
loop_
_entity.id
_entity.type
_entity.pdbx_description
1 polymer ?
#
loop_
_entity_poly.entity_id
_entity_poly.type
_entity_poly.pdbx_seq_one_letter_code
_entity_poly.pdbx_strand_id
1 'polypeptide(L)'
;MFYERIGTEFHDFNEARVSSITELSRVFLKSPSAEWKAFRLRNLLGHVFESFYAFDFDSLLRKSNAQANRLLGRVPELSYFARNFALSHCMGIHILPLESDRGCRRLAWFGHSPGRHLNGPVRR
;
A
#
# COMPACT_ATOMS: atom_id res chain seq x y z
N MET A 1 9.33 -15.66 0.19
CA MET A 1 8.24 -14.66 0.27
C MET A 1 8.51 -13.80 1.50
N PHE A 2 8.52 -12.46 1.41
CA PHE A 2 8.79 -11.61 2.59
C PHE A 2 7.66 -11.66 3.63
N TYR A 3 6.43 -11.90 3.18
CA TYR A 3 5.24 -12.01 4.02
C TYR A 3 5.34 -13.17 5.03
N GLU A 4 5.74 -14.36 4.57
CA GLU A 4 5.93 -15.54 5.44
C GLU A 4 6.92 -15.27 6.57
N ARG A 5 7.98 -14.47 6.30
CA ARG A 5 8.98 -14.13 7.31
C ARG A 5 8.45 -13.25 8.43
N ILE A 6 7.43 -12.42 8.16
CA ILE A 6 6.83 -11.60 9.22
C ILE A 6 6.17 -12.50 10.26
N GLY A 7 5.44 -13.54 9.82
CA GLY A 7 4.78 -14.48 10.73
C GLY A 7 5.72 -15.46 11.43
N THR A 8 6.99 -15.56 11.02
CA THR A 8 8.01 -16.36 11.72
C THR A 8 8.87 -15.54 12.68
N GLU A 9 9.12 -14.26 12.35
CA GLU A 9 9.99 -13.38 13.14
C GLU A 9 9.22 -12.60 14.21
N PHE A 10 7.90 -12.46 14.07
CA PHE A 10 7.03 -11.76 15.02
C PHE A 10 5.79 -12.61 15.31
N HIS A 11 5.32 -12.57 16.56
CA HIS A 11 4.11 -13.27 16.98
C HIS A 11 2.86 -12.68 16.32
N ASP A 12 2.78 -11.34 16.27
CA ASP A 12 1.67 -10.62 15.64
C ASP A 12 2.10 -9.26 15.05
N PHE A 13 1.16 -8.57 14.41
CA PHE A 13 1.40 -7.24 13.84
C PHE A 13 1.58 -6.14 14.90
N ASN A 14 1.15 -6.37 16.15
CA ASN A 14 1.36 -5.42 17.22
C ASN A 14 2.83 -5.42 17.68
N GLU A 15 3.44 -6.59 17.82
CA GLU A 15 4.87 -6.75 18.08
C GLU A 15 5.72 -6.16 16.95
N ALA A 16 5.38 -6.50 15.69
CA ALA A 16 6.05 -5.94 14.53
C ALA A 16 5.98 -4.40 14.49
N ARG A 17 4.88 -3.79 14.94
CA ARG A 17 4.72 -2.32 14.98
C ARG A 17 5.64 -1.65 16.01
N VAL A 18 5.81 -2.26 17.19
CA VAL A 18 6.62 -1.67 18.29
C VAL A 18 8.10 -2.00 18.19
N SER A 19 8.47 -2.89 17.26
CA SER A 19 9.85 -3.30 17.02
C SER A 19 10.72 -2.20 16.42
N SER A 20 12.04 -2.36 16.57
CA SER A 20 13.00 -1.44 15.96
C SER A 20 13.05 -1.61 14.44
N ILE A 21 13.47 -0.57 13.72
CA ILE A 21 13.68 -0.65 12.26
C ILE A 21 14.74 -1.70 11.91
N THR A 22 15.75 -1.87 12.75
CA THR A 22 16.81 -2.86 12.59
C THR A 22 16.32 -4.30 12.72
N GLU A 23 15.34 -4.57 13.59
CA GLU A 23 14.71 -5.90 13.69
C GLU A 23 13.78 -6.16 12.51
N LEU A 24 12.90 -5.20 12.19
CA LEU A 24 12.00 -5.29 11.04
C LEU A 24 12.76 -5.42 9.71
N SER A 25 13.94 -4.82 9.56
CA SER A 25 14.73 -4.92 8.33
C SER A 25 15.23 -6.34 8.06
N ARG A 26 15.31 -7.21 9.09
CA ARG A 26 15.68 -8.63 8.95
C ARG A 26 14.70 -9.41 8.07
N VAL A 27 13.42 -9.00 8.08
CA VAL A 27 12.40 -9.54 7.16
C VAL A 27 12.81 -9.29 5.70
N PHE A 28 13.46 -8.16 5.42
CA PHE A 28 13.79 -7.67 4.09
C PHE A 28 15.26 -7.86 3.67
N LEU A 29 16.04 -8.74 4.31
CA LEU A 29 17.49 -8.89 4.08
C LEU A 29 17.94 -9.03 2.62
N LYS A 30 17.09 -9.60 1.75
CA LYS A 30 17.38 -9.76 0.31
C LYS A 30 17.06 -8.51 -0.53
N SER A 31 16.62 -7.43 0.10
CA SER A 31 16.22 -6.19 -0.56
C SER A 31 17.29 -5.12 -0.38
N PRO A 32 17.72 -4.43 -1.45
CA PRO A 32 18.69 -3.34 -1.36
C PRO A 32 18.19 -2.14 -0.53
N SER A 33 16.87 -2.07 -0.28
CA SER A 33 16.20 -1.03 0.51
C SER A 33 15.52 -1.60 1.77
N ALA A 34 16.14 -2.56 2.45
CA ALA A 34 15.57 -3.27 3.59
C ALA A 34 15.09 -2.33 4.71
N GLU A 35 15.93 -1.41 5.16
CA GLU A 35 15.59 -0.44 6.22
C GLU A 35 14.44 0.49 5.81
N TRP A 36 14.46 0.99 4.58
CA TRP A 36 13.38 1.83 4.07
C TRP A 36 12.04 1.08 3.98
N LYS A 37 12.06 -0.21 3.63
CA LYS A 37 10.87 -1.06 3.64
C LYS A 37 10.38 -1.34 5.06
N ALA A 38 11.28 -1.59 5.99
CA ALA A 38 10.98 -1.73 7.41
C ALA A 38 10.33 -0.46 7.98
N PHE A 39 10.89 0.70 7.67
CA PHE A 39 10.34 2.00 8.06
C PHE A 39 8.91 2.19 7.54
N ARG A 40 8.68 1.94 6.24
CA ARG A 40 7.33 2.03 5.65
C ARG A 40 6.35 1.03 6.26
N LEU A 41 6.77 -0.20 6.50
CA LEU A 41 5.93 -1.21 7.12
C LEU A 41 5.53 -0.79 8.55
N ARG A 42 6.49 -0.32 9.35
CA ARG A 42 6.22 0.11 10.72
C ARG A 42 5.24 1.28 10.77
N ASN A 43 5.46 2.29 9.93
CA ASN A 43 4.57 3.45 9.88
C ASN A 43 3.17 3.08 9.38
N LEU A 44 3.07 2.17 8.41
CA LEU A 44 1.79 1.62 7.96
C LEU A 44 1.05 0.93 9.11
N LEU A 45 1.72 0.04 9.84
CA LEU A 45 1.13 -0.64 11.00
C LEU A 45 0.74 0.36 12.11
N GLY A 46 1.55 1.40 12.31
CA GLY A 46 1.25 2.53 13.20
C GLY A 46 -0.07 3.20 12.82
N HIS A 47 -0.19 3.69 11.59
CA HIS A 47 -1.39 4.35 11.10
C HIS A 47 -2.64 3.46 11.16
N VAL A 48 -2.50 2.17 10.82
CA VAL A 48 -3.60 1.20 10.90
C VAL A 48 -4.05 1.04 12.36
N PHE A 49 -3.11 0.82 13.27
CA PHE A 49 -3.44 0.65 14.70
C PHE A 49 -4.07 1.91 15.30
N GLU A 50 -3.54 3.09 15.00
CA GLU A 50 -4.11 4.37 15.47
C GLU A 50 -5.52 4.63 14.91
N SER A 51 -5.81 4.15 13.69
CA SER A 51 -7.10 4.38 13.04
C SER A 51 -8.18 3.38 13.47
N PHE A 52 -7.80 2.13 13.76
CA PHE A 52 -8.75 1.03 13.93
C PHE A 52 -8.62 0.28 15.26
N TYR A 53 -7.52 0.48 15.99
CA TYR A 53 -7.15 -0.32 17.17
C TYR A 53 -7.12 -1.83 16.90
N ALA A 54 -7.03 -2.23 15.64
CA ALA A 54 -7.04 -3.61 15.17
C ALA A 54 -6.28 -3.70 13.84
N PHE A 55 -5.78 -4.90 13.53
CA PHE A 55 -5.09 -5.21 12.28
C PHE A 55 -5.97 -6.05 11.34
N ASP A 56 -7.26 -5.70 11.26
CA ASP A 56 -8.25 -6.35 10.40
C ASP A 56 -8.96 -5.36 9.48
N PHE A 57 -9.73 -5.90 8.55
CA PHE A 57 -10.56 -5.12 7.64
C PHE A 57 -12.02 -5.03 8.09
N ASP A 58 -12.42 -5.56 9.25
CA ASP A 58 -13.84 -5.61 9.67
C ASP A 58 -14.45 -4.21 9.75
N SER A 59 -13.69 -3.26 10.30
CA SER A 59 -14.09 -1.86 10.36
C SER A 59 -14.22 -1.20 8.97
N LEU A 60 -13.45 -1.68 7.99
CA LEU A 60 -13.48 -1.21 6.60
C LEU A 60 -14.69 -1.80 5.85
N LEU A 61 -14.99 -3.08 6.05
CA LEU A 61 -16.11 -3.80 5.43
C LEU A 61 -17.48 -3.22 5.82
N ARG A 62 -17.58 -2.66 7.03
CA ARG A 62 -18.80 -2.00 7.52
C ARG A 62 -19.02 -0.59 6.94
N LYS A 63 -18.06 -0.04 6.21
CA LYS A 63 -18.11 1.34 5.67
C LYS A 63 -18.55 1.34 4.21
N SER A 64 -19.11 2.47 3.76
CA SER A 64 -19.39 2.66 2.34
C SER A 64 -18.11 2.79 1.52
N ASN A 65 -18.19 2.53 0.22
CA ASN A 65 -17.04 2.63 -0.71
C ASN A 65 -16.35 4.00 -0.64
N ALA A 66 -17.11 5.08 -0.50
CA ALA A 66 -16.56 6.44 -0.40
C ALA A 66 -15.81 6.66 0.93
N GLN A 67 -16.32 6.10 2.03
CA GLN A 67 -15.69 6.18 3.35
C GLN A 67 -14.40 5.35 3.39
N ALA A 68 -14.42 4.12 2.88
CA ALA A 68 -13.24 3.27 2.81
C ALA A 68 -12.12 3.87 1.93
N ASN A 69 -12.49 4.47 0.79
CA ASN A 69 -11.53 5.18 -0.06
C ASN A 69 -10.87 6.36 0.66
N ARG A 70 -11.66 7.19 1.36
CA ARG A 70 -11.11 8.33 2.13
C ARG A 70 -10.18 7.85 3.23
N LEU A 71 -10.55 6.78 3.91
CA LEU A 71 -9.82 6.20 5.03
C LEU A 71 -8.46 5.63 4.59
N LEU A 72 -8.44 4.77 3.55
CA LEU A 72 -7.19 4.26 3.00
C LEU A 72 -6.36 5.36 2.32
N GLY A 73 -7.00 6.43 1.84
CA GLY A 73 -6.32 7.60 1.30
C GLY A 73 -5.56 8.44 2.35
N ARG A 74 -5.82 8.23 3.65
CA ARG A 74 -5.08 8.90 4.73
C ARG A 74 -3.76 8.23 5.07
N VAL A 75 -3.49 7.04 4.54
CA VAL A 75 -2.27 6.28 4.83
C VAL A 75 -1.23 6.59 3.74
N PRO A 76 -0.24 7.46 4.00
CA PRO A 76 0.68 7.94 2.97
C PRO A 76 1.62 6.83 2.45
N GLU A 77 1.86 5.78 3.23
CA GLU A 77 2.72 4.66 2.84
C GLU A 77 2.06 3.69 1.85
N LEU A 78 0.72 3.74 1.71
CA LEU A 78 0.00 2.89 0.76
C LEU A 78 0.17 3.40 -0.66
N SER A 79 0.69 2.53 -1.53
CA SER A 79 0.67 2.80 -2.96
C SER A 79 -0.77 2.83 -3.49
N TYR A 80 -0.99 3.57 -4.58
CA TYR A 80 -2.28 3.60 -5.26
C TYR A 80 -2.77 2.18 -5.62
N PHE A 81 -1.84 1.33 -6.05
CA PHE A 81 -2.09 -0.09 -6.29
C PHE A 81 -2.56 -0.81 -5.03
N ALA A 82 -1.81 -0.72 -3.92
CA ALA A 82 -2.14 -1.43 -2.69
C ALA A 82 -3.50 -1.00 -2.13
N ARG A 83 -3.81 0.31 -2.20
CA ARG A 83 -5.12 0.84 -1.81
C ARG A 83 -6.26 0.25 -2.65
N ASN A 84 -6.14 0.32 -3.97
CA ASN A 84 -7.18 -0.15 -4.87
C ASN A 84 -7.32 -1.68 -4.84
N PHE A 85 -6.21 -2.40 -4.65
CA PHE A 85 -6.23 -3.84 -4.45
C PHE A 85 -6.97 -4.19 -3.16
N ALA A 86 -6.68 -3.53 -2.03
CA ALA A 86 -7.37 -3.75 -0.77
C ALA A 86 -8.88 -3.46 -0.89
N LEU A 87 -9.26 -2.38 -1.54
CA LEU A 87 -10.66 -2.04 -1.82
C LEU A 87 -11.35 -3.09 -2.69
N SER A 88 -10.71 -3.54 -3.76
CA SER A 88 -11.29 -4.56 -4.65
C SER A 88 -11.42 -5.91 -3.96
N HIS A 89 -10.36 -6.34 -3.28
CA HIS A 89 -10.29 -7.66 -2.66
C HIS A 89 -11.15 -7.77 -1.40
N CYS A 90 -11.15 -6.74 -0.54
CA CYS A 90 -11.91 -6.78 0.71
C CYS A 90 -13.37 -6.41 0.49
N MET A 91 -13.65 -5.36 -0.29
CA MET A 91 -15.03 -4.83 -0.43
C MET A 91 -15.77 -5.35 -1.67
N GLY A 92 -15.15 -6.22 -2.48
CA GLY A 92 -15.74 -6.73 -3.72
C GLY A 92 -15.96 -5.65 -4.79
N ILE A 93 -15.26 -4.51 -4.69
CA ILE A 93 -15.41 -3.42 -5.65
C ILE A 93 -14.74 -3.82 -6.97
N HIS A 94 -15.48 -3.69 -8.07
CA HIS A 94 -14.98 -3.90 -9.43
C HIS A 94 -14.10 -2.74 -9.91
N ILE A 95 -12.95 -2.54 -9.28
CA ILE A 95 -11.91 -1.62 -9.74
C ILE A 95 -10.68 -2.40 -10.21
N LEU A 96 -10.07 -1.95 -11.30
CA LEU A 96 -8.79 -2.48 -11.76
C LEU A 96 -7.65 -1.72 -11.05
N PRO A 97 -6.91 -2.34 -10.11
CA PRO A 97 -5.78 -1.68 -9.47
C PRO A 97 -4.63 -1.58 -10.48
N LEU A 98 -4.44 -0.38 -11.04
CA LEU A 98 -3.34 -0.10 -11.95
C LEU A 98 -2.13 0.46 -11.20
N GLU A 99 -0.95 -0.06 -11.50
CA GLU A 99 0.31 0.59 -11.14
C GLU A 99 0.49 1.82 -12.06
N SER A 100 0.68 2.99 -11.46
CA SER A 100 0.54 4.31 -12.10
C SER A 100 1.39 4.53 -13.35
N ASP A 101 2.49 3.79 -13.48
CA ASP A 101 3.48 4.02 -14.53
C ASP A 101 3.50 2.88 -15.55
N ARG A 102 3.77 1.64 -15.13
CA ARG A 102 3.81 0.49 -16.05
C ARG A 102 2.43 0.12 -16.60
N GLY A 103 1.38 0.17 -15.79
CA GLY A 103 0.01 -0.12 -16.22
C GLY A 103 -0.50 0.92 -17.21
N CYS A 104 -0.28 2.20 -16.90
CA CYS A 104 -0.66 3.32 -17.77
C CYS A 104 0.10 3.30 -19.10
N ARG A 105 1.41 3.07 -19.10
CA ARG A 105 2.19 2.94 -20.35
C ARG A 105 1.72 1.79 -21.23
N ARG A 106 1.35 0.66 -20.62
CA ARG A 106 0.87 -0.52 -21.35
C ARG A 106 -0.54 -0.29 -21.91
N LEU A 107 -1.44 0.36 -21.17
CA LEU A 107 -2.75 0.76 -21.66
C LEU A 107 -2.68 1.83 -22.76
N ALA A 108 -1.74 2.77 -22.66
CA ALA A 108 -1.45 3.74 -23.72
C ALA A 108 -0.96 3.04 -25.00
N TRP A 109 -0.11 2.01 -24.86
CA TRP A 109 0.30 1.16 -25.97
C TRP A 109 -0.86 0.41 -26.64
N PHE A 110 -1.84 -0.04 -25.85
CA PHE A 110 -3.07 -0.66 -26.37
C PHE A 110 -4.11 0.36 -26.88
N GLY A 111 -3.78 1.66 -26.95
CA GLY A 111 -4.67 2.70 -27.48
C GLY A 111 -5.79 3.15 -26.53
N HIS A 112 -5.74 2.74 -25.26
CA HIS A 112 -6.82 2.95 -24.28
C HIS A 112 -6.56 4.06 -23.26
N SER A 113 -5.63 5.00 -23.51
CA SER A 113 -5.42 6.18 -22.66
C SER A 113 -5.64 7.47 -23.45
N PRO A 114 -6.38 8.47 -22.91
CA PRO A 114 -6.25 9.82 -23.42
C PRO A 114 -4.81 10.26 -23.17
N GLY A 115 -4.14 10.81 -24.19
CA GLY A 115 -2.83 11.41 -24.02
C GLY A 115 -2.92 12.50 -22.96
N ARG A 116 -2.35 12.26 -21.78
CA ARG A 116 -2.24 13.30 -20.77
C ARG A 116 -1.16 14.25 -21.25
N HIS A 117 -1.58 15.42 -21.74
CA HIS A 117 -0.76 16.59 -22.01
C HIS A 117 0.28 16.75 -20.88
N LEU A 118 1.54 16.44 -21.17
CA LEU A 118 2.66 16.90 -20.39
C LEU A 118 2.89 18.37 -20.76
N ASN A 119 2.01 19.26 -20.31
CA ASN A 119 2.31 20.70 -20.30
C ASN A 119 3.31 20.96 -19.18
N GLY A 120 4.59 20.73 -19.46
CA GLY A 120 5.72 21.42 -18.84
C GLY A 120 6.30 22.37 -19.88
N PRO A 121 6.73 23.60 -19.49
CA PRO A 121 7.07 24.63 -20.46
C PRO A 121 8.30 24.21 -21.28
N VAL A 122 8.16 24.28 -22.61
CA VAL A 122 9.29 24.26 -23.55
C VAL A 122 10.10 25.52 -23.30
N ARG A 123 11.22 25.40 -22.58
CA ARG A 123 12.26 26.44 -22.61
C ARG A 123 12.92 26.37 -23.99
N ARG A 124 12.74 27.46 -24.76
CA ARG A 124 13.54 27.79 -25.93
C ARG A 124 14.98 28.05 -25.54
#